data_AF-A0A5K7ZBA5-F1
#
_entry.id   AF-A0A5K7ZBA5-F1
#
_cell.length_a   1.000
_cell.length_b   1.000
_cell.length_c   1.000
_cell.angle_alpha   90.00
_cell.angle_beta   90.00
_cell.angle_gamma   90.00
#
_symmetry.space_group_name_H-M   'P 1'
#
loop_
_entity.id
_entity.type
_entity.pdbx_description
1 polymer ?
#
loop_
_entity_poly.entity_id
_entity_poly.type
_entity_poly.pdbx_seq_one_letter_code
_entity_poly.pdbx_strand_id
1 'polypeptide(L)'
;MERMTSKAKRWIEQENKDPRSARWQAAIEEIMTLFIPRLEKGKLTPVSPLEEQDLPIFKSALASIDLSPGLWAAFLPPSAAALILPPADSMEELVRIDKDKPSYKIIIQRPGKESRILCAEISEHAHRIGIDIFQEGALLGSFNYETVQICMEEMTKAIRAHAWEKNEWSREATIAYTVNWFEKVLCLERADVNVEEKRSFFHSPTLIRTNRVDALFRLLTAVLNLRFQADPEKFAASLPAKTGNREDRMSACSSLAESYLLDLLNIVRSLALLDFKEFTDQEEKQFKTEFTRSVRKLSSDLDKLAS
;
A
#
# COMPACT_ATOMS: atom_id res chain seq x y z
N MET A 1 11.38 -6.28 -24.02
CA MET A 1 11.07 -7.18 -25.18
C MET A 1 11.96 -8.42 -25.22
N GLU A 2 13.29 -8.32 -25.40
CA GLU A 2 14.18 -9.51 -25.47
C GLU A 2 14.12 -10.42 -24.22
N ARG A 3 13.99 -9.83 -23.03
CA ARG A 3 13.86 -10.53 -21.74
C ARG A 3 12.50 -11.26 -21.58
N MET A 4 11.42 -10.63 -22.04
CA MET A 4 10.07 -11.24 -22.10
C MET A 4 10.09 -12.50 -22.97
N THR A 5 10.70 -12.39 -24.16
CA THR A 5 10.78 -13.47 -25.13
C THR A 5 11.60 -14.63 -24.58
N SER A 6 12.71 -14.37 -23.88
CA SER A 6 13.54 -15.45 -23.31
C SER A 6 12.89 -16.17 -22.13
N LYS A 7 12.19 -15.46 -21.23
CA LYS A 7 11.50 -16.08 -20.09
C LYS A 7 10.29 -16.91 -20.52
N ALA A 8 9.43 -16.34 -21.37
CA ALA A 8 8.26 -17.06 -21.90
C ALA A 8 8.68 -18.29 -22.71
N LYS A 9 9.74 -18.17 -23.54
CA LYS A 9 10.30 -19.29 -24.30
C LYS A 9 10.78 -20.42 -23.39
N ARG A 10 11.47 -20.10 -22.28
CA ARG A 10 11.89 -21.11 -21.29
C ARG A 10 10.69 -21.87 -20.71
N TRP A 11 9.68 -21.17 -20.22
CA TRP A 11 8.48 -21.79 -19.66
C TRP A 11 7.76 -22.68 -20.68
N ILE A 12 7.68 -22.25 -21.93
CA ILE A 12 6.98 -22.98 -22.99
C ILE A 12 7.78 -24.20 -23.46
N GLU A 13 9.03 -24.00 -23.87
CA GLU A 13 9.80 -25.04 -24.56
C GLU A 13 10.49 -26.01 -23.61
N GLN A 14 10.86 -25.57 -22.40
CA GLN A 14 11.63 -26.38 -21.44
C GLN A 14 10.76 -26.90 -20.30
N GLU A 15 9.77 -26.12 -19.87
CA GLU A 15 8.91 -26.46 -18.72
C GLU A 15 7.48 -26.88 -19.13
N ASN A 16 7.23 -26.97 -20.44
CA ASN A 16 5.96 -27.40 -21.05
C ASN A 16 4.72 -26.68 -20.48
N LYS A 17 4.85 -25.38 -20.17
CA LYS A 17 3.73 -24.54 -19.74
C LYS A 17 2.84 -24.17 -20.92
N ASP A 18 1.57 -23.90 -20.65
CA ASP A 18 0.65 -23.39 -21.66
C ASP A 18 1.18 -22.07 -22.25
N PRO A 19 1.37 -21.97 -23.58
CA PRO A 19 1.93 -20.78 -24.21
C PRO A 19 1.17 -19.49 -23.91
N ARG A 20 -0.14 -19.57 -23.71
CA ARG A 20 -1.01 -18.41 -23.54
C ARG A 20 -0.84 -17.84 -22.14
N SER A 21 -0.92 -18.67 -21.10
CA SER A 21 -0.67 -18.22 -19.73
C SER A 21 0.79 -17.78 -19.54
N ALA A 22 1.75 -18.46 -20.19
CA ALA A 22 3.16 -18.13 -20.08
C ALA A 22 3.49 -16.77 -20.70
N ARG A 23 2.98 -16.51 -21.91
CA ARG A 23 3.12 -15.20 -22.57
C ARG A 23 2.42 -14.10 -21.78
N TRP A 24 1.23 -14.38 -21.26
CA TRP A 24 0.47 -13.37 -20.52
C TRP A 24 1.13 -13.00 -19.20
N GLN A 25 1.55 -13.97 -18.39
CA GLN A 25 2.31 -13.67 -17.17
C GLN A 25 3.61 -12.91 -17.49
N ALA A 26 4.35 -13.31 -18.52
CA ALA A 26 5.58 -12.61 -18.92
C ALA A 26 5.30 -11.15 -19.30
N ALA A 27 4.21 -10.89 -20.02
CA ALA A 27 3.79 -9.53 -20.36
C ALA A 27 3.44 -8.71 -19.12
N ILE A 28 2.67 -9.26 -18.18
CA ILE A 28 2.32 -8.57 -16.93
C ILE A 28 3.58 -8.26 -16.11
N GLU A 29 4.54 -9.18 -16.01
CA GLU A 29 5.80 -8.96 -15.30
C GLU A 29 6.64 -7.81 -15.90
N GLU A 30 6.70 -7.72 -17.23
CA GLU A 30 7.41 -6.62 -17.91
C GLU A 30 6.68 -5.29 -17.71
N ILE A 31 5.35 -5.29 -17.77
CA ILE A 31 4.52 -4.11 -17.48
C ILE A 31 4.75 -3.63 -16.05
N MET A 32 4.74 -4.54 -15.07
CA MET A 32 5.03 -4.21 -13.67
C MET A 32 6.44 -3.65 -13.52
N THR A 33 7.42 -4.11 -14.29
CA THR A 33 8.78 -3.56 -14.28
C THR A 33 8.81 -2.07 -14.69
N LEU A 34 7.90 -1.63 -15.57
CA LEU A 34 7.77 -0.23 -15.95
C LEU A 34 7.17 0.63 -14.81
N PHE A 35 6.28 0.03 -14.01
CA PHE A 35 5.60 0.75 -12.93
C PHE A 35 6.38 0.72 -11.61
N ILE A 36 7.13 -0.34 -11.30
CA ILE A 36 7.87 -0.50 -10.04
C ILE A 36 8.63 0.75 -9.57
N PRO A 37 9.34 1.51 -10.44
CA PRO A 37 10.03 2.73 -10.01
C PRO A 37 9.12 3.81 -9.39
N ARG A 38 7.81 3.74 -9.62
CA ARG A 38 6.79 4.65 -9.10
C ARG A 38 5.85 4.00 -8.08
N LEU A 39 5.97 2.69 -7.87
CA LEU A 39 5.20 1.97 -6.86
C LEU A 39 5.92 2.02 -5.52
N GLU A 40 5.16 1.80 -4.46
CA GLU A 40 5.69 1.59 -3.12
C GLU A 40 5.37 0.19 -2.62
N LYS A 41 6.32 -0.41 -1.91
CA LYS A 41 6.17 -1.76 -1.35
C LYS A 41 5.06 -1.80 -0.30
N GLY A 42 4.21 -2.82 -0.39
CA GLY A 42 3.07 -3.01 0.51
C GLY A 42 1.99 -1.93 0.38
N LYS A 43 1.96 -1.17 -0.73
CA LYS A 43 0.92 -0.17 -1.02
C LYS A 43 0.28 -0.45 -2.38
N LEU A 44 -1.00 -0.10 -2.49
CA LEU A 44 -1.71 -0.06 -3.76
C LEU A 44 -1.58 1.36 -4.34
N THR A 45 -0.89 1.49 -5.47
CA THR A 45 -0.60 2.79 -6.08
C THR A 45 -1.23 2.89 -7.48
N PRO A 46 -1.94 3.98 -7.82
CA PRO A 46 -2.37 4.24 -9.18
C PRO A 46 -1.17 4.41 -10.12
N VAL A 47 -1.19 3.77 -11.29
CA VAL A 47 -0.08 3.87 -12.26
C VAL A 47 -0.11 5.16 -13.09
N SER A 48 -1.25 5.85 -13.07
CA SER A 48 -1.49 7.14 -13.71
C SER A 48 -2.39 7.99 -12.80
N PRO A 49 -2.45 9.33 -13.02
CA PRO A 49 -3.43 10.18 -12.36
C PRO A 49 -4.85 9.61 -12.53
N LEU A 50 -5.65 9.72 -11.47
CA LEU A 50 -7.04 9.28 -11.44
C LEU A 50 -7.95 10.42 -11.83
N GLU A 51 -8.96 10.14 -12.66
CA GLU A 51 -10.06 11.07 -12.90
C GLU A 51 -11.04 11.03 -11.72
N GLU A 52 -11.91 12.04 -11.59
CA GLU A 52 -12.85 12.12 -10.47
C GLU A 52 -13.74 10.88 -10.36
N GLN A 53 -14.16 10.30 -11.49
CA GLN A 53 -14.96 9.07 -11.49
C GLN A 53 -14.19 7.81 -11.06
N ASP A 54 -12.85 7.81 -11.16
CA ASP A 54 -12.02 6.66 -10.79
C ASP A 54 -11.76 6.63 -9.27
N LEU A 55 -11.81 7.80 -8.62
CA LEU A 55 -11.48 7.96 -7.20
C LEU A 55 -12.33 7.07 -6.28
N PRO A 56 -13.66 6.95 -6.40
CA PRO A 56 -14.46 6.07 -5.55
C PRO A 56 -14.05 4.60 -5.66
N ILE A 57 -13.72 4.14 -6.87
CA ILE A 57 -13.34 2.75 -7.14
C ILE A 57 -11.96 2.47 -6.52
N PHE A 58 -11.01 3.38 -6.73
CA PHE A 58 -9.70 3.29 -6.10
C PHE A 58 -9.79 3.31 -4.56
N LYS A 59 -10.60 4.21 -3.99
CA LYS A 59 -10.80 4.28 -2.52
C LYS A 59 -11.42 3.01 -1.96
N SER A 60 -12.39 2.42 -2.67
CA SER A 60 -12.98 1.11 -2.31
C SER A 60 -11.92 0.00 -2.32
N ALA A 61 -11.05 0.00 -3.33
CA ALA A 61 -9.93 -0.93 -3.40
C ALA A 61 -8.90 -0.74 -2.28
N LEU A 62 -8.53 0.51 -2.02
CA LEU A 62 -7.60 0.85 -0.96
C LEU A 62 -8.11 0.43 0.42
N ALA A 63 -9.43 0.57 0.68
CA ALA A 63 -10.03 0.15 1.94
C ALA A 63 -10.00 -1.38 2.14
N SER A 64 -10.29 -2.13 1.06
CA SER A 64 -10.51 -3.57 1.10
C SER A 64 -9.22 -4.39 1.07
N ILE A 65 -8.17 -3.87 0.42
CA ILE A 65 -6.93 -4.58 0.13
C ILE A 65 -5.91 -4.45 1.27
N ASP A 66 -5.44 -5.60 1.74
CA ASP A 66 -4.36 -5.75 2.71
C ASP A 66 -3.14 -6.40 2.03
N LEU A 67 -1.97 -5.76 2.12
CA LEU A 67 -0.75 -6.16 1.41
C LEU A 67 0.40 -6.38 2.39
N SER A 68 1.05 -7.54 2.32
CA SER A 68 2.30 -7.74 3.05
C SER A 68 3.43 -6.85 2.49
N PRO A 69 4.41 -6.43 3.30
CA PRO A 69 5.45 -5.46 2.92
C PRO A 69 6.25 -5.82 1.67
N GLY A 70 6.43 -7.09 1.34
CA GLY A 70 7.19 -7.51 0.16
C GLY A 70 6.49 -7.32 -1.18
N LEU A 71 5.18 -6.98 -1.20
CA LEU A 71 4.37 -6.95 -2.42
C LEU A 71 4.47 -5.62 -3.17
N TRP A 72 4.39 -5.70 -4.49
CA TRP A 72 4.12 -4.55 -5.35
C TRP A 72 2.67 -4.63 -5.81
N ALA A 73 1.92 -3.53 -5.72
CA ALA A 73 0.55 -3.49 -6.19
C ALA A 73 0.25 -2.22 -7.00
N ALA A 74 -0.32 -2.42 -8.18
CA ALA A 74 -0.67 -1.38 -9.12
C ALA A 74 -2.18 -1.34 -9.31
N PHE A 75 -2.77 -0.15 -9.21
CA PHE A 75 -4.14 0.12 -9.64
C PHE A 75 -4.11 0.77 -11.03
N LEU A 76 -4.84 0.19 -11.96
CA LEU A 76 -4.91 0.64 -13.35
C LEU A 76 -6.31 1.19 -13.62
N PRO A 77 -6.47 2.52 -13.77
CA PRO A 77 -7.72 3.09 -14.24
C PRO A 77 -7.94 2.75 -15.73
N PRO A 78 -9.12 3.07 -16.31
CA PRO A 78 -9.48 2.64 -17.66
C PRO A 78 -8.47 3.03 -18.74
N SER A 79 -7.91 4.24 -18.63
CA SER A 79 -6.89 4.75 -19.56
C SER A 79 -5.61 3.89 -19.59
N ALA A 80 -5.22 3.31 -18.46
CA ALA A 80 -4.06 2.43 -18.36
C ALA A 80 -4.44 0.95 -18.63
N ALA A 81 -5.59 0.50 -18.11
CA ALA A 81 -6.05 -0.88 -18.24
C ALA A 81 -6.32 -1.27 -19.70
N ALA A 82 -6.81 -0.34 -20.53
CA ALA A 82 -7.05 -0.57 -21.96
C ALA A 82 -5.77 -0.86 -22.76
N LEU A 83 -4.60 -0.45 -22.25
CA LEU A 83 -3.31 -0.73 -22.88
C LEU A 83 -2.74 -2.11 -22.50
N ILE A 84 -3.35 -2.77 -21.52
CA ILE A 84 -2.85 -4.00 -20.90
C ILE A 84 -3.87 -5.10 -21.15
N LEU A 85 -3.85 -5.59 -22.39
CA LEU A 85 -4.74 -6.64 -22.86
C LEU A 85 -3.97 -7.95 -23.07
N PRO A 86 -4.58 -9.10 -22.76
CA PRO A 86 -4.06 -10.40 -23.16
C PRO A 86 -3.75 -10.43 -24.67
N PRO A 87 -2.71 -11.16 -25.11
CA PRO A 87 -2.39 -11.33 -26.54
C PRO A 87 -3.60 -11.77 -27.37
N ALA A 88 -3.69 -11.41 -28.64
CA ALA A 88 -4.85 -11.76 -29.49
C ALA A 88 -5.08 -13.27 -29.67
N ASP A 89 -4.06 -14.09 -29.42
CA ASP A 89 -4.07 -15.56 -29.41
C ASP A 89 -4.28 -16.18 -28.01
N SER A 90 -4.51 -15.33 -26.99
CA SER A 90 -4.84 -15.79 -25.65
C SER A 90 -6.26 -16.37 -25.59
N MET A 91 -6.53 -17.24 -24.62
CA MET A 91 -7.84 -17.86 -24.46
C MET A 91 -8.91 -16.76 -24.29
N GLU A 92 -10.10 -16.96 -24.89
CA GLU A 92 -11.31 -16.23 -24.49
C GLU A 92 -11.45 -16.23 -22.96
N GLU A 93 -11.04 -17.33 -22.31
CA GLU A 93 -11.01 -17.48 -20.87
C GLU A 93 -10.06 -16.53 -20.12
N LEU A 94 -9.13 -15.80 -20.74
CA LEU A 94 -8.30 -14.80 -20.04
C LEU A 94 -8.77 -13.37 -20.30
N VAL A 95 -9.57 -13.18 -21.35
CA VAL A 95 -10.21 -11.91 -21.65
C VAL A 95 -11.43 -11.81 -20.75
N ARG A 96 -11.44 -10.86 -19.81
CA ARG A 96 -12.56 -10.68 -18.85
C ARG A 96 -13.52 -9.56 -19.27
N ILE A 97 -13.12 -8.74 -20.24
CA ILE A 97 -13.81 -7.54 -20.67
C ILE A 97 -13.56 -7.30 -22.17
N ASP A 98 -14.56 -6.77 -22.85
CA ASP A 98 -14.45 -6.39 -24.26
C ASP A 98 -13.54 -5.17 -24.43
N LYS A 99 -12.82 -5.10 -25.55
CA LYS A 99 -11.79 -4.08 -25.81
C LYS A 99 -12.26 -2.63 -25.69
N ASP A 100 -13.54 -2.37 -25.99
CA ASP A 100 -14.10 -1.02 -26.03
C ASP A 100 -14.88 -0.65 -24.75
N LYS A 101 -14.76 -1.45 -23.68
CA LYS A 101 -15.40 -1.20 -22.39
C LYS A 101 -14.39 -0.74 -21.35
N PRO A 102 -14.76 0.17 -20.43
CA PRO A 102 -13.84 0.66 -19.43
C PRO A 102 -13.49 -0.46 -18.44
N SER A 103 -12.19 -0.71 -18.27
CA SER A 103 -11.63 -1.75 -17.41
C SER A 103 -10.96 -1.13 -16.19
N TYR A 104 -11.06 -1.79 -15.05
CA TYR A 104 -10.29 -1.44 -13.86
C TYR A 104 -9.53 -2.68 -13.45
N LYS A 105 -8.19 -2.57 -13.41
CA LYS A 105 -7.35 -3.71 -13.06
C LYS A 105 -6.55 -3.44 -11.80
N ILE A 106 -6.37 -4.48 -11.00
CA ILE A 106 -5.42 -4.49 -9.90
C ILE A 106 -4.42 -5.60 -10.15
N ILE A 107 -3.14 -5.23 -10.21
CA ILE A 107 -2.05 -6.18 -10.42
C ILE A 107 -1.21 -6.21 -9.16
N ILE A 108 -1.13 -7.39 -8.52
CA ILE A 108 -0.33 -7.61 -7.33
C ILE A 108 0.76 -8.61 -7.65
N GLN A 109 2.00 -8.19 -7.51
CA GLN A 109 3.18 -9.00 -7.77
C GLN A 109 3.86 -9.35 -6.45
N ARG A 110 4.02 -10.65 -6.20
CA ARG A 110 4.95 -11.18 -5.20
C ARG A 110 6.28 -11.49 -5.87
N PRO A 111 7.33 -10.68 -5.66
CA PRO A 111 8.65 -10.98 -6.17
C PRO A 111 9.25 -12.18 -5.42
N GLY A 112 10.17 -12.90 -6.07
CA GLY A 112 10.87 -14.02 -5.43
C GLY A 112 11.36 -15.05 -6.44
N LYS A 113 11.87 -16.18 -5.92
CA LYS A 113 12.29 -17.32 -6.74
C LYS A 113 11.15 -17.92 -7.55
N GLU A 114 9.94 -17.88 -6.99
CA GLU A 114 8.69 -18.20 -7.67
C GLU A 114 7.85 -16.92 -7.74
N SER A 115 7.98 -16.21 -8.86
CA SER A 115 7.22 -15.02 -9.17
C SER A 115 5.74 -15.38 -9.27
N ARG A 116 4.93 -14.69 -8.48
CA ARG A 116 3.48 -14.89 -8.45
C ARG A 116 2.77 -13.58 -8.69
N ILE A 117 1.76 -13.62 -9.55
CA ILE A 117 0.96 -12.47 -9.93
C ILE A 117 -0.51 -12.78 -9.70
N LEU A 118 -1.20 -11.86 -9.04
CA LEU A 118 -2.66 -11.79 -9.03
C LEU A 118 -3.04 -10.64 -9.95
N CYS A 119 -3.87 -10.94 -10.95
CA CYS A 119 -4.42 -9.95 -11.87
C CYS A 119 -5.94 -9.93 -11.69
N ALA A 120 -6.47 -8.87 -11.11
CA ALA A 120 -7.89 -8.70 -10.90
C ALA A 120 -8.51 -7.78 -11.95
N GLU A 121 -9.69 -8.16 -12.45
CA GLU A 121 -10.60 -7.31 -13.21
C GLU A 121 -11.79 -6.95 -12.30
N ILE A 122 -11.96 -5.67 -12.04
CA ILE A 122 -12.96 -5.11 -11.11
C ILE A 122 -13.85 -4.06 -11.79
N SER A 123 -14.23 -4.33 -13.04
CA SER A 123 -15.16 -3.50 -13.81
C SER A 123 -16.55 -4.12 -13.88
N GLU A 124 -17.60 -3.30 -13.73
CA GLU A 124 -19.00 -3.74 -13.92
C GLU A 124 -19.31 -4.13 -15.38
N HIS A 125 -18.47 -3.72 -16.34
CA HIS A 125 -18.61 -4.10 -17.74
C HIS A 125 -17.93 -5.43 -18.08
N ALA A 126 -17.21 -6.03 -17.12
CA ALA A 126 -16.57 -7.32 -17.34
C ALA A 126 -17.65 -8.40 -17.42
N HIS A 127 -17.61 -9.22 -18.48
CA HIS A 127 -18.45 -10.42 -18.53
C HIS A 127 -18.01 -11.46 -17.48
N ARG A 128 -16.80 -11.29 -16.91
CA ARG A 128 -16.29 -12.13 -15.82
C ARG A 128 -15.39 -11.34 -14.85
N ILE A 129 -16.03 -10.73 -13.85
CA ILE A 129 -15.34 -10.06 -12.73
C ILE A 129 -14.53 -11.10 -11.94
N GLY A 130 -13.30 -10.78 -11.56
CA GLY A 130 -12.53 -11.66 -10.69
C GLY A 130 -11.02 -11.61 -10.85
N ILE A 131 -10.36 -12.64 -10.34
CA ILE A 131 -8.91 -12.67 -10.08
C ILE A 131 -8.29 -13.88 -10.78
N ASP A 132 -7.30 -13.63 -11.63
CA ASP A 132 -6.44 -14.66 -12.20
C ASP A 132 -5.13 -14.75 -11.42
N ILE A 133 -4.68 -15.97 -11.14
CA ILE A 133 -3.47 -16.22 -10.36
C ILE A 133 -2.45 -16.95 -11.21
N PHE A 134 -1.31 -16.31 -11.42
CA PHE A 134 -0.21 -16.84 -12.22
C PHE A 134 1.01 -17.16 -11.39
N GLN A 135 1.71 -18.24 -11.73
CA GLN A 135 3.02 -18.57 -11.19
C GLN A 135 3.88 -19.26 -12.24
N GLU A 136 5.10 -18.75 -12.44
CA GLU A 136 6.10 -19.33 -13.35
C GLU A 136 5.51 -19.78 -14.72
N GLY A 137 4.73 -18.90 -15.33
CA GLY A 137 4.10 -19.08 -16.63
C GLY A 137 2.81 -19.90 -16.64
N ALA A 138 2.38 -20.44 -15.49
CA ALA A 138 1.13 -21.20 -15.37
C ALA A 138 0.00 -20.35 -14.77
N LEU A 139 -1.21 -20.48 -15.32
CA LEU A 139 -2.44 -20.06 -14.64
C LEU A 139 -2.77 -21.12 -13.58
N LEU A 140 -2.62 -20.76 -12.30
CA LEU A 140 -2.94 -21.65 -11.18
C LEU A 140 -4.45 -21.76 -10.93
N GLY A 141 -5.19 -20.72 -11.30
CA GLY A 141 -6.64 -20.69 -11.17
C GLY A 141 -7.21 -19.30 -11.41
N SER A 142 -8.52 -19.28 -11.65
CA SER A 142 -9.32 -18.08 -11.87
C SER A 142 -10.50 -18.10 -10.90
N PHE A 143 -10.60 -17.05 -10.08
CA PHE A 143 -11.78 -16.80 -9.25
C PHE A 143 -12.70 -15.86 -10.01
N ASN A 144 -13.99 -16.18 -10.02
CA ASN A 144 -15.02 -15.37 -10.69
C ASN A 144 -16.09 -15.03 -9.67
N TYR A 145 -16.52 -13.77 -9.68
CA TYR A 145 -17.49 -13.26 -8.73
C TYR A 145 -18.66 -12.63 -9.47
N GLU A 146 -19.82 -12.64 -8.82
CA GLU A 146 -21.05 -12.09 -9.39
C GLU A 146 -21.00 -10.56 -9.49
N THR A 147 -20.35 -9.90 -8.54
CA THR A 147 -20.28 -8.44 -8.47
C THR A 147 -18.87 -7.95 -8.15
N VAL A 148 -18.60 -6.68 -8.46
CA VAL A 148 -17.35 -6.01 -8.08
C VAL A 148 -17.20 -6.01 -6.57
N GLN A 149 -18.28 -5.74 -5.83
CA GLN A 149 -18.26 -5.71 -4.37
C GLN A 149 -17.77 -7.03 -3.75
N ILE A 150 -18.32 -8.17 -4.20
CA ILE A 150 -17.87 -9.49 -3.72
C ILE A 150 -16.40 -9.73 -4.08
N CYS A 151 -15.98 -9.35 -5.29
CA CYS A 151 -14.58 -9.46 -5.71
C CYS A 151 -13.64 -8.68 -4.77
N MET A 152 -14.04 -7.47 -4.35
CA MET A 152 -13.26 -6.64 -3.43
C MET A 152 -13.18 -7.23 -2.03
N GLU A 153 -14.29 -7.77 -1.51
CA GLU A 153 -14.36 -8.43 -0.21
C GLU A 153 -13.48 -9.69 -0.15
N GLU A 154 -13.45 -10.47 -1.24
CA GLU A 154 -12.66 -11.69 -1.36
C GLU A 154 -11.18 -11.42 -1.74
N MET A 155 -10.87 -10.21 -2.23
CA MET A 155 -9.52 -9.84 -2.69
C MET A 155 -8.45 -10.10 -1.64
N THR A 156 -8.68 -9.66 -0.39
CA THR A 156 -7.70 -9.88 0.69
C THR A 156 -7.53 -11.35 1.03
N LYS A 157 -8.59 -12.17 0.92
CA LYS A 157 -8.47 -13.63 1.11
C LYS A 157 -7.61 -14.25 0.01
N ALA A 158 -7.81 -13.85 -1.25
CA ALA A 158 -6.97 -14.29 -2.37
C ALA A 158 -5.51 -13.87 -2.19
N ILE A 159 -5.25 -12.63 -1.75
CA ILE A 159 -3.90 -12.14 -1.43
C ILE A 159 -3.29 -12.99 -0.31
N ARG A 160 -4.01 -13.21 0.79
CA ARG A 160 -3.56 -14.02 1.94
C ARG A 160 -3.19 -15.45 1.54
N ALA A 161 -4.01 -16.08 0.70
CA ALA A 161 -3.77 -17.45 0.25
C ALA A 161 -2.60 -17.55 -0.74
N HIS A 162 -2.49 -16.60 -1.67
CA HIS A 162 -1.61 -16.77 -2.83
C HIS A 162 -0.38 -15.88 -2.81
N ALA A 163 -0.48 -14.61 -2.42
CA ALA A 163 0.63 -13.64 -2.50
C ALA A 163 1.30 -13.34 -1.16
N TRP A 164 0.64 -13.60 -0.03
CA TRP A 164 1.13 -13.16 1.27
C TRP A 164 2.50 -13.73 1.65
N GLU A 165 3.33 -12.86 2.23
CA GLU A 165 4.63 -13.25 2.75
C GLU A 165 4.46 -14.07 4.04
N LYS A 166 4.74 -15.38 3.94
CA LYS A 166 4.52 -16.34 5.03
C LYS A 166 5.63 -16.34 6.09
N ASN A 167 6.81 -15.84 5.74
CA ASN A 167 7.97 -15.85 6.63
C ASN A 167 7.79 -14.87 7.80
N GLU A 168 8.66 -15.00 8.80
CA GLU A 168 8.80 -13.96 9.82
C GLU A 168 9.24 -12.66 9.16
N TRP A 169 8.54 -11.59 9.49
CA TRP A 169 8.86 -10.26 8.98
C TRP A 169 9.97 -9.65 9.83
N SER A 170 10.88 -8.94 9.19
CA SER A 170 11.82 -8.11 9.93
C SER A 170 11.07 -7.03 10.73
N ARG A 171 11.76 -6.43 11.70
CA ARG A 171 11.20 -5.31 12.46
C ARG A 171 10.81 -4.15 11.54
N GLU A 172 11.65 -3.87 10.55
CA GLU A 172 11.45 -2.80 9.55
C GLU A 172 10.24 -3.10 8.66
N ALA A 173 10.07 -4.35 8.23
CA ALA A 173 8.90 -4.78 7.46
C ALA A 173 7.61 -4.67 8.29
N THR A 174 7.64 -5.07 9.56
CA THR A 174 6.51 -4.90 10.49
C THR A 174 6.14 -3.42 10.69
N ILE A 175 7.16 -2.55 10.79
CA ILE A 175 6.95 -1.10 10.89
C ILE A 175 6.31 -0.57 9.60
N ALA A 176 6.90 -0.88 8.44
CA ALA A 176 6.38 -0.46 7.14
C ALA A 176 4.93 -0.91 6.91
N TYR A 177 4.60 -2.16 7.26
CA TYR A 177 3.24 -2.69 7.17
C TYR A 177 2.22 -1.82 7.94
N THR A 178 2.54 -1.50 9.18
CA THR A 178 1.63 -0.77 10.07
C THR A 178 1.53 0.69 9.67
N VAL A 179 2.64 1.29 9.22
CA VAL A 179 2.65 2.65 8.67
C VAL A 179 1.81 2.74 7.40
N ASN A 180 1.97 1.80 6.47
CA ASN A 180 1.16 1.73 5.25
C ASN A 180 -0.34 1.61 5.58
N TRP A 181 -0.71 0.78 6.56
CA TRP A 181 -2.09 0.69 7.04
C TRP A 181 -2.60 2.05 7.54
N PHE A 182 -1.84 2.73 8.39
CA PHE A 182 -2.27 4.01 8.94
C PHE A 182 -2.35 5.09 7.86
N GLU A 183 -1.46 5.10 6.87
CA GLU A 183 -1.58 6.02 5.72
C GLU A 183 -2.88 5.78 4.94
N LYS A 184 -3.33 4.53 4.78
CA LYS A 184 -4.66 4.23 4.22
C LYS A 184 -5.78 4.81 5.07
N VAL A 185 -5.71 4.64 6.39
CA VAL A 185 -6.68 5.23 7.36
C VAL A 185 -6.74 6.74 7.21
N LEU A 186 -5.59 7.42 7.10
CA LEU A 186 -5.52 8.86 6.90
C LEU A 186 -6.07 9.30 5.53
N CYS A 187 -5.82 8.53 4.47
CA CYS A 187 -6.30 8.83 3.12
C CYS A 187 -7.81 8.64 2.97
N LEU A 188 -8.37 7.66 3.68
CA LEU A 188 -9.78 7.28 3.59
C LEU A 188 -10.64 7.87 4.70
N GLU A 189 -10.03 8.44 5.73
CA GLU A 189 -10.68 8.99 6.93
C GLU A 189 -11.65 8.00 7.59
N ARG A 190 -11.27 6.72 7.64
CA ARG A 190 -12.11 5.63 8.17
C ARG A 190 -11.31 4.60 8.97
N ALA A 191 -11.96 3.98 9.95
CA ALA A 191 -11.34 3.02 10.87
C ALA A 191 -11.35 1.58 10.33
N ASP A 192 -12.35 1.23 9.53
CA ASP A 192 -12.60 -0.09 8.95
C ASP A 192 -11.73 -0.40 7.72
N VAL A 193 -10.47 0.03 7.74
CA VAL A 193 -9.48 -0.31 6.72
C VAL A 193 -8.86 -1.66 7.05
N ASN A 194 -8.81 -2.55 6.07
CA ASN A 194 -8.35 -3.92 6.26
C ASN A 194 -6.88 -3.99 6.74
N VAL A 195 -6.66 -4.80 7.78
CA VAL A 195 -5.37 -5.06 8.43
C VAL A 195 -5.39 -6.43 9.11
N GLU A 196 -4.25 -7.12 9.10
CA GLU A 196 -3.97 -8.26 9.95
C GLU A 196 -3.42 -7.75 11.29
N GLU A 197 -4.28 -7.64 12.30
CA GLU A 197 -3.95 -7.10 13.63
C GLU A 197 -2.77 -7.83 14.29
N LYS A 198 -2.60 -9.13 14.05
CA LYS A 198 -1.48 -9.93 14.58
C LYS A 198 -0.15 -9.63 13.90
N ARG A 199 -0.15 -8.83 12.83
CA ARG A 199 1.03 -8.40 12.08
C ARG A 199 1.25 -6.89 12.15
N SER A 200 0.30 -6.14 12.70
CA SER A 200 0.39 -4.70 12.91
C SER A 200 0.89 -4.39 14.31
N PHE A 201 1.98 -3.62 14.46
CA PHE A 201 2.51 -3.29 15.78
C PHE A 201 1.62 -2.32 16.56
N PHE A 202 0.69 -1.64 15.89
CA PHE A 202 -0.28 -0.77 16.54
C PHE A 202 -1.29 -1.59 17.34
N HIS A 203 -1.78 -2.69 16.75
CA HIS A 203 -2.73 -3.62 17.37
C HIS A 203 -2.02 -4.66 18.26
N SER A 204 -0.80 -5.05 17.89
CA SER A 204 0.04 -6.01 18.64
C SER A 204 1.43 -5.40 18.96
N PRO A 205 1.55 -4.48 19.95
CA PRO A 205 2.81 -3.79 20.28
C PRO A 205 4.01 -4.71 20.59
N THR A 206 3.74 -5.92 21.06
CA THR A 206 4.78 -6.92 21.37
C THR A 206 5.60 -7.35 20.15
N LEU A 207 5.06 -7.20 18.92
CA LEU A 207 5.77 -7.49 17.66
C LEU A 207 7.09 -6.73 17.52
N ILE A 208 7.17 -5.53 18.09
CA ILE A 208 8.39 -4.71 18.10
C ILE A 208 8.93 -4.48 19.51
N ARG A 209 8.54 -5.36 20.45
CA ARG A 209 8.91 -5.35 21.87
C ARG A 209 8.58 -4.02 22.56
N THR A 210 7.35 -3.54 22.35
CA THR A 210 6.86 -2.31 22.98
C THR A 210 5.47 -2.45 23.62
N ASN A 211 4.96 -1.36 24.20
CA ASN A 211 3.61 -1.22 24.74
C ASN A 211 2.75 -0.28 23.87
N ARG A 212 1.44 -0.20 24.14
CA ARG A 212 0.49 0.53 23.29
C ARG A 212 0.79 2.03 23.16
N VAL A 213 1.28 2.68 24.22
CA VAL A 213 1.61 4.11 24.19
C VAL A 213 2.82 4.38 23.30
N ASP A 214 3.91 3.62 23.46
CA ASP A 214 5.11 3.78 22.62
C ASP A 214 4.84 3.30 21.18
N ALA A 215 3.99 2.29 20.96
CA ALA A 215 3.52 1.91 19.62
C ALA A 215 2.79 3.08 18.93
N LEU A 216 1.84 3.74 19.62
CA LEU A 216 1.14 4.91 19.08
C LEU A 216 2.14 5.99 18.63
N PHE A 217 3.03 6.45 19.52
CA PHE A 217 3.96 7.53 19.17
C PHE A 217 5.00 7.13 18.11
N ARG A 218 5.42 5.86 18.07
CA ARG A 218 6.25 5.34 16.98
C ARG A 218 5.54 5.43 15.64
N LEU A 219 4.27 5.04 15.58
CA LEU A 219 3.47 5.10 14.36
C LEU A 219 3.34 6.56 13.88
N LEU A 220 2.89 7.45 14.76
CA LEU A 220 2.65 8.84 14.40
C LEU A 220 3.96 9.53 13.95
N THR A 221 5.05 9.30 14.66
CA THR A 221 6.37 9.85 14.30
C THR A 221 6.86 9.30 12.96
N ALA A 222 6.68 8.01 12.69
CA ALA A 222 7.10 7.41 11.42
C ALA A 222 6.34 8.01 10.24
N VAL A 223 5.02 8.18 10.38
CA VAL A 223 4.15 8.76 9.35
C VAL A 223 4.50 10.23 9.08
N LEU A 224 4.71 11.02 10.14
CA LEU A 224 5.10 12.43 9.98
C LEU A 224 6.48 12.57 9.32
N ASN A 225 7.46 11.75 9.72
CA ASN A 225 8.77 11.75 9.07
C ASN A 225 8.70 11.43 7.58
N LEU A 226 7.86 10.46 7.16
CA LEU A 226 7.64 10.18 5.74
C LEU A 226 7.04 11.37 5.02
N ARG A 227 6.03 12.02 5.61
CA ARG A 227 5.41 13.23 5.02
C ARG A 227 6.40 14.37 4.87
N PHE A 228 7.20 14.64 5.90
CA PHE A 228 8.23 15.68 5.85
C PHE A 228 9.28 15.44 4.77
N GLN A 229 9.63 14.17 4.52
CA GLN A 229 10.57 13.80 3.47
C GLN A 229 9.96 13.82 2.07
N ALA A 230 8.65 13.59 1.94
CA ALA A 230 7.96 13.56 0.65
C ALA A 230 7.81 14.95 0.02
N ASP A 231 7.65 16.00 0.83
CA ASP A 231 7.48 17.38 0.36
C ASP A 231 8.19 18.40 1.28
N PRO A 232 9.54 18.36 1.34
CA PRO A 232 10.30 19.18 2.29
C PRO A 232 10.09 20.68 2.06
N GLU A 233 9.84 21.11 0.83
CA GLU A 233 9.63 22.52 0.49
C GLU A 233 8.35 23.07 1.11
N LYS A 234 7.24 22.32 1.06
CA LYS A 234 5.99 22.72 1.70
C LYS A 234 6.14 22.92 3.21
N PHE A 235 6.89 22.04 3.88
CA PHE A 235 7.12 22.18 5.33
C PHE A 235 8.11 23.31 5.64
N ALA A 236 9.15 23.48 4.83
CA ALA A 236 10.07 24.61 4.97
C ALA A 236 9.36 25.96 4.77
N ALA A 237 8.41 26.05 3.83
CA ALA A 237 7.59 27.24 3.62
C ALA A 237 6.66 27.57 4.80
N SER A 238 6.36 26.58 5.65
CA SER A 238 5.57 26.76 6.87
C SER A 238 6.42 27.28 8.05
N LEU A 239 7.74 27.41 7.88
CA LEU A 239 8.67 27.89 8.91
C LEU A 239 9.06 29.37 8.68
N PRO A 240 9.44 30.09 9.75
CA PRO A 240 9.99 31.44 9.63
C PRO A 240 11.23 31.49 8.73
N ALA A 241 11.49 32.66 8.12
CA ALA A 241 12.62 32.86 7.23
C ALA A 241 13.97 32.48 7.87
N LYS A 242 14.86 31.88 7.08
CA LYS A 242 16.18 31.33 7.51
C LYS A 242 17.11 32.37 8.15
N THR A 243 16.81 33.66 8.08
CA THR A 243 17.61 34.77 8.62
C THR A 243 17.38 35.04 10.12
N GLY A 244 16.49 34.30 10.78
CA GLY A 244 16.22 34.43 12.24
C GLY A 244 17.23 33.72 13.14
N ASN A 245 17.16 33.98 14.46
CA ASN A 245 17.94 33.25 15.48
C ASN A 245 17.58 31.75 15.44
N ARG A 246 18.58 30.88 15.63
CA ARG A 246 18.41 29.42 15.68
C ARG A 246 17.37 29.00 16.73
N GLU A 247 17.29 29.72 17.85
CA GLU A 247 16.29 29.46 18.89
C GLU A 247 14.86 29.69 18.39
N ASP A 248 14.61 30.79 17.67
CA ASP A 248 13.30 31.09 17.09
C ASP A 248 12.90 30.04 16.06
N ARG A 249 13.87 29.60 15.22
CA ARG A 249 13.66 28.53 14.25
C ARG A 249 13.31 27.20 14.94
N MET A 250 14.03 26.82 15.99
CA MET A 250 13.77 25.59 16.72
C MET A 250 12.42 25.63 17.45
N SER A 251 12.03 26.79 17.97
CA SER A 251 10.71 27.03 18.56
C SER A 251 9.59 26.85 17.52
N ALA A 252 9.78 27.37 16.31
CA ALA A 252 8.85 27.17 15.20
C ALA A 252 8.76 25.70 14.76
N CYS A 253 9.89 25.01 14.61
CA CYS A 253 9.91 23.56 14.34
C CYS A 253 9.21 22.75 15.46
N SER A 254 9.31 23.20 16.71
CA SER A 254 8.61 22.60 17.86
C SER A 254 7.11 22.79 17.76
N SER A 255 6.67 24.01 17.51
CA SER A 255 5.24 24.33 17.35
C SER A 255 4.61 23.58 16.17
N LEU A 256 5.33 23.49 15.04
CA LEU A 256 4.87 22.78 13.86
C LEU A 256 4.77 21.27 14.10
N ALA A 257 5.81 20.66 14.70
CA ALA A 257 5.81 19.25 15.06
C ALA A 257 4.69 18.92 16.05
N GLU A 258 4.45 19.78 17.05
CA GLU A 258 3.37 19.64 18.02
C GLU A 258 2.00 19.66 17.34
N SER A 259 1.75 20.64 16.46
CA SER A 259 0.48 20.76 15.72
C SER A 259 0.19 19.49 14.92
N TYR A 260 1.14 19.03 14.10
CA TYR A 260 0.94 17.83 13.27
C TYR A 260 0.75 16.56 14.11
N LEU A 261 1.46 16.44 15.24
CA LEU A 261 1.30 15.30 16.14
C LEU A 261 -0.09 15.31 16.79
N LEU A 262 -0.59 16.48 17.21
CA LEU A 262 -1.93 16.66 17.74
C LEU A 262 -3.01 16.35 16.69
N ASP A 263 -2.80 16.74 15.43
CA ASP A 263 -3.73 16.43 14.33
C ASP A 263 -3.87 14.91 14.15
N LEU A 264 -2.75 14.18 14.12
CA LEU A 264 -2.80 12.72 14.02
C LEU A 264 -3.42 12.06 15.25
N LEU A 265 -3.14 12.56 16.46
CA LEU A 265 -3.79 12.09 17.69
C LEU A 265 -5.30 12.32 17.67
N ASN A 266 -5.74 13.47 17.15
CA ASN A 266 -7.15 13.77 16.97
C ASN A 266 -7.83 12.79 16.00
N ILE A 267 -7.14 12.37 14.93
CA ILE A 267 -7.64 11.35 14.01
C ILE A 267 -7.73 9.98 14.69
N VAL A 268 -6.69 9.57 15.43
CA VAL A 268 -6.71 8.31 16.21
C VAL A 268 -7.91 8.29 17.16
N ARG A 269 -8.19 9.42 17.82
CA ARG A 269 -9.34 9.57 18.72
C ARG A 269 -10.68 9.60 17.98
N SER A 270 -10.81 10.37 16.90
CA SER A 270 -12.09 10.55 16.19
C SER A 270 -12.54 9.26 15.50
N LEU A 271 -11.59 8.46 15.02
CA LEU A 271 -11.82 7.16 14.41
C LEU A 271 -11.85 6.02 15.42
N ALA A 272 -11.73 6.31 16.72
CA ALA A 272 -11.72 5.32 17.81
C ALA A 272 -10.69 4.18 17.59
N LEU A 273 -9.52 4.50 17.01
CA LEU A 273 -8.47 3.50 16.75
C LEU A 273 -7.77 3.05 18.04
N LEU A 274 -7.86 3.86 19.09
CA LEU A 274 -7.33 3.55 20.42
C LEU A 274 -8.26 4.12 21.49
N ASP A 275 -8.62 3.32 22.48
CA ASP A 275 -9.39 3.80 23.62
C ASP A 275 -8.47 4.45 24.66
N PHE A 276 -8.37 5.78 24.58
CA PHE A 276 -7.62 6.58 25.55
C PHE A 276 -8.22 6.54 26.96
N LYS A 277 -9.50 6.18 27.12
CA LYS A 277 -10.16 6.09 28.44
C LYS A 277 -9.71 4.88 29.23
N GLU A 278 -9.19 3.85 28.55
CA GLU A 278 -8.65 2.65 29.19
C GLU A 278 -7.21 2.81 29.65
N PHE A 279 -6.60 3.99 29.51
CA PHE A 279 -5.23 4.21 29.96
C PHE A 279 -5.14 4.14 31.48
N THR A 280 -4.14 3.42 31.96
CA THR A 280 -3.75 3.45 33.38
C THR A 280 -3.01 4.75 33.70
N ASP A 281 -2.95 5.12 34.98
CA ASP A 281 -2.15 6.28 35.44
C ASP A 281 -0.70 6.24 34.95
N GLN A 282 -0.12 5.03 34.84
CA GLN A 282 1.23 4.83 34.32
C GLN A 282 1.30 5.18 32.83
N GLU A 283 0.31 4.78 32.05
CA GLU A 283 0.24 5.04 30.62
C GLU A 283 -0.08 6.50 30.32
N GLU A 284 -0.89 7.18 31.13
CA GLU A 284 -1.10 8.62 31.00
C GLU A 284 0.20 9.41 31.22
N LYS A 285 0.99 9.02 32.23
CA LYS A 285 2.32 9.60 32.47
C LYS A 285 3.28 9.29 31.32
N GLN A 286 3.26 8.06 30.82
CA GLN A 286 4.07 7.66 29.67
C GLN A 286 3.66 8.44 28.42
N PHE A 287 2.36 8.67 28.21
CA PHE A 287 1.82 9.38 27.06
C PHE A 287 2.34 10.81 27.01
N LYS A 288 2.30 11.55 28.13
CA LYS A 288 2.86 12.91 28.22
C LYS A 288 4.36 12.93 27.94
N THR A 289 5.08 11.92 28.44
CA THR A 289 6.52 11.76 28.23
C THR A 289 6.85 11.50 26.76
N GLU A 290 6.17 10.54 26.14
CA GLU A 290 6.39 10.15 24.74
C GLU A 290 5.89 11.22 23.76
N PHE A 291 4.85 11.98 24.10
CA PHE A 291 4.44 13.17 23.36
C PHE A 291 5.59 14.18 23.29
N THR A 292 6.12 14.59 24.44
CA THR A 292 7.22 15.56 24.53
C THR A 292 8.47 15.06 23.79
N ARG A 293 8.78 13.77 23.92
CA ARG A 293 9.90 13.14 23.24
C ARG A 293 9.73 13.12 21.72
N SER A 294 8.52 12.82 21.24
CA SER A 294 8.19 12.77 19.81
C SER A 294 8.27 14.15 19.18
N VAL A 295 7.71 15.18 19.84
CA VAL A 295 7.84 16.57 19.40
C VAL A 295 9.32 16.94 19.26
N ARG A 296 10.13 16.75 20.30
CA ARG A 296 11.57 17.07 20.25
C ARG A 296 12.29 16.38 19.09
N LYS A 297 11.98 15.10 18.83
CA LYS A 297 12.58 14.35 17.73
C LYS A 297 12.17 14.92 16.37
N LEU A 298 10.87 15.11 16.15
CA LEU A 298 10.31 15.66 14.92
C LEU A 298 10.85 17.06 14.63
N SER A 299 10.95 17.92 15.64
CA SER A 299 11.51 19.27 15.50
C SER A 299 12.98 19.24 15.09
N SER A 300 13.77 18.33 15.65
CA SER A 300 15.15 18.15 15.24
C SER A 300 15.27 17.65 13.81
N ASP A 301 14.35 16.82 13.34
CA ASP A 301 14.36 16.30 11.97
C ASP A 301 13.91 17.39 10.97
N LEU A 302 12.91 18.20 11.31
CA LEU A 302 12.50 19.39 10.55
C LEU A 302 13.62 20.43 10.45
N ASP A 303 14.32 20.72 11.54
CA ASP A 303 15.45 21.66 11.56
C ASP A 303 16.57 21.25 10.60
N LYS A 304 16.82 19.94 10.45
CA LYS A 304 17.80 19.40 9.49
C LYS A 304 17.33 19.53 8.04
N LEU A 305 16.04 19.29 7.77
CA LEU A 305 15.46 19.43 6.42
C LEU A 305 15.43 20.89 5.95
N ALA A 306 15.24 21.82 6.89
CA ALA A 306 15.20 23.25 6.62
C ALA A 306 16.59 23.92 6.59
N SER A 307 17.66 23.22 6.96
CA SER A 307 19.04 23.75 6.93
C SER A 307 19.61 23.64 5.53
#